data_AF-A0A4Y7ITA7-F1
#
_entry.id   AF-A0A4Y7ITA7-F1
#
_cell.length_a   1.000
_cell.length_b   1.000
_cell.length_c   1.000
_cell.angle_alpha   90.00
_cell.angle_beta   90.00
_cell.angle_gamma   90.00
#
_symmetry.space_group_name_H-M   'P 1'
#
loop_
_entity.id
_entity.type
_entity.pdbx_description
1 polymer ?
#
loop_
_entity_poly.entity_id
_entity_poly.type
_entity_poly.pdbx_seq_one_letter_code
_entity_poly.pdbx_strand_id
1 'polypeptide(L)'
;AFACFIIIALIRLQPFNDRVYFPKWYLKGLRSSPAGSGALTKFVNLDIWSYLTFLNWMPDALRMPEPALIEHAGLDSAIYLRIYLLGLRFFVPIALFAFAILVPVNWTNNTLEQSKLTFSDIDKISISNIPEGSPRFWTHIVMAYAFTFWTCYSLHKEYELVASMRLHFLATEQHRPDQFTVLVRNVPSDPDESVSELVDHFFLVNHPDSYLTHQVVFNGNKLSALVKKKEKAQNWLDYNQLRYSHNQSKRPTTKTGFLGLWGDRLDSIDYYTSEVDKLSKEIEAEKQKMTKNPKYIMPAAFVSFKSRWAAAVCAQTQQTRNPTLWLSEWALQSRGMYTGTT
;
A
#
# COMPACT_ATOMS: atom_id res chain seq x y z
N ALA A 1 -11.52 11.37 -20.55
CA ALA A 1 -11.37 9.90 -20.55
C ALA A 1 -10.78 9.38 -21.87
N PHE A 2 -11.48 9.48 -23.00
CA PHE A 2 -11.00 8.92 -24.28
C PHE A 2 -9.61 9.42 -24.73
N ALA A 3 -9.36 10.72 -24.66
CA ALA A 3 -8.05 11.29 -24.97
C ALA A 3 -6.93 10.73 -24.07
N CYS A 4 -7.22 10.44 -22.80
CA CYS A 4 -6.24 9.85 -21.87
C CYS A 4 -5.89 8.41 -22.29
N PHE A 5 -6.85 7.61 -22.76
CA PHE A 5 -6.57 6.26 -23.25
C PHE A 5 -5.68 6.28 -24.50
N ILE A 6 -5.89 7.24 -25.40
CA ILE A 6 -5.03 7.44 -26.57
C ILE A 6 -3.61 7.80 -26.13
N ILE A 7 -3.46 8.75 -25.20
CA ILE A 7 -2.15 9.14 -24.67
C ILE A 7 -1.44 7.95 -24.01
N ILE A 8 -2.15 7.18 -23.17
CA ILE A 8 -1.58 5.99 -22.51
C ILE A 8 -1.14 4.97 -23.55
N ALA A 9 -1.94 4.73 -24.58
CA ALA A 9 -1.58 3.83 -25.67
C ALA A 9 -0.29 4.24 -26.38
N LEU A 10 -0.21 5.52 -26.77
CA LEU A 10 0.96 6.07 -27.47
C LEU A 10 2.23 5.96 -26.63
N ILE A 11 2.15 6.29 -25.33
CA ILE A 11 3.29 6.31 -24.41
C ILE A 11 3.71 4.90 -23.98
N ARG A 12 2.74 4.00 -23.73
CA ARG A 12 2.98 2.60 -23.33
C ARG A 12 3.72 1.79 -24.40
N LEU A 13 3.42 2.06 -25.67
CA LEU A 13 4.04 1.37 -26.79
C LEU A 13 5.50 1.78 -27.03
N GLN A 14 5.98 2.87 -26.40
CA GLN A 14 7.37 3.29 -26.56
C GLN A 14 8.32 2.43 -25.72
N PRO A 15 9.39 1.86 -26.32
CA PRO A 15 10.32 0.97 -25.63
C PRO A 15 11.09 1.66 -24.50
N PHE A 16 11.29 2.99 -24.54
CA PHE A 16 11.95 3.72 -23.46
C PHE A 16 11.11 3.75 -22.16
N ASN A 17 9.79 3.66 -22.27
CA ASN A 17 8.86 3.65 -21.13
C ASN A 17 8.54 2.25 -20.63
N ASP A 18 9.12 1.21 -21.21
CA ASP A 18 8.78 -0.17 -20.88
C ASP A 18 8.98 -0.49 -19.39
N ARG A 19 10.02 0.07 -18.78
CA ARG A 19 10.29 -0.06 -17.34
C ARG A 19 9.26 0.64 -16.46
N VAL A 20 8.58 1.67 -16.97
CA VAL A 20 7.56 2.44 -16.24
C VAL A 20 6.21 1.72 -16.27
N TYR A 21 5.81 1.14 -17.41
CA TYR A 21 4.53 0.43 -17.54
C TYR A 21 4.60 -1.03 -17.11
N PHE A 22 5.77 -1.68 -17.17
CA PHE A 22 5.96 -3.07 -16.78
C PHE A 22 6.98 -3.28 -15.64
N PRO A 23 7.02 -2.44 -14.58
CA PRO A 23 8.07 -2.49 -13.56
C PRO A 23 8.06 -3.81 -12.79
N LYS A 24 6.87 -4.37 -12.51
CA LYS A 24 6.73 -5.66 -11.80
C LYS A 24 7.41 -6.81 -12.54
N TRP A 25 7.42 -6.78 -13.87
CA TRP A 25 8.02 -7.84 -14.69
C TRP A 25 9.55 -7.77 -14.63
N TYR A 26 10.12 -6.57 -14.58
CA TYR A 26 11.54 -6.34 -14.34
C TYR A 26 11.95 -6.72 -12.91
N LEU A 27 11.16 -6.35 -11.90
CA LEU A 27 11.43 -6.72 -10.50
C LEU A 27 11.39 -8.23 -10.27
N LYS A 28 10.55 -8.96 -11.02
CA LYS A 28 10.51 -10.43 -11.01
C LYS A 28 11.57 -11.10 -11.89
N GLY A 29 12.33 -10.33 -12.66
CA GLY A 29 13.32 -10.86 -13.59
C GLY A 29 12.74 -11.60 -14.81
N LEU A 30 11.42 -11.53 -15.05
CA LEU A 30 10.75 -12.19 -16.16
C LEU A 30 10.92 -11.45 -17.49
N ARG A 31 11.27 -10.16 -17.42
CA ARG A 31 11.48 -9.32 -18.59
C ARG A 31 12.83 -8.63 -18.48
N SER A 32 13.62 -8.73 -19.54
CA SER A 32 14.88 -8.01 -19.72
C SER A 32 14.70 -6.92 -20.78
N SER A 33 15.59 -5.93 -20.77
CA SER A 33 15.55 -4.86 -21.77
C SER A 33 15.71 -5.46 -23.17
N PRO A 34 14.87 -5.05 -24.16
CA PRO A 34 14.92 -5.65 -25.48
C PRO A 34 16.32 -5.48 -26.08
N ALA A 35 16.91 -6.60 -26.52
CA ALA A 35 18.13 -6.62 -27.32
C ALA A 35 17.79 -6.21 -28.76
N GLY A 36 17.37 -4.95 -28.95
CA GLY A 36 17.11 -4.39 -30.27
C GLY A 36 18.42 -4.08 -30.99
N SER A 37 18.55 -4.54 -32.24
CA SER A 37 19.75 -4.37 -33.09
C SER A 37 19.93 -2.97 -33.70
N GLY A 38 19.06 -2.00 -33.38
CA GLY A 38 19.11 -0.64 -33.93
C GLY A 38 18.96 0.45 -32.88
N ALA A 39 19.70 1.55 -33.02
CA ALA A 39 19.66 2.68 -32.09
C ALA A 39 18.28 3.35 -32.02
N LEU A 40 17.55 3.46 -33.14
CA LEU A 40 16.22 4.11 -33.20
C LEU A 40 15.09 3.20 -32.73
N THR A 41 15.12 1.91 -33.07
CA THR A 41 14.10 0.92 -32.64
C THR A 41 14.17 0.63 -31.14
N LYS A 42 15.28 1.02 -30.48
CA LYS A 42 15.41 1.01 -29.02
C LYS A 42 14.60 2.13 -28.33
N PHE A 43 14.28 3.21 -29.03
CA PHE A 43 13.59 4.37 -28.45
C PHE A 43 12.18 4.59 -28.98
N VAL A 44 11.89 4.26 -30.25
CA VAL A 44 10.59 4.51 -30.86
C VAL A 44 10.01 3.23 -31.44
N ASN A 45 8.72 2.98 -31.15
CA ASN A 45 7.96 1.94 -31.82
C ASN A 45 7.36 2.47 -33.14
N LEU A 46 7.73 1.85 -34.26
CA LEU A 46 7.34 2.26 -35.61
C LEU A 46 6.12 1.49 -36.15
N ASP A 47 5.56 0.54 -35.40
CA ASP A 47 4.45 -0.30 -35.87
C ASP A 47 3.11 0.44 -35.79
N ILE A 48 2.66 1.04 -36.89
CA ILE A 48 1.39 1.79 -37.00
C ILE A 48 0.18 0.94 -36.56
N TRP A 49 0.18 -0.36 -36.88
CA TRP A 49 -0.88 -1.30 -36.50
C TRP A 49 -1.04 -1.47 -34.98
N SER A 50 0.06 -1.32 -34.22
CA SER A 50 0.02 -1.41 -32.76
C SER A 50 -0.76 -0.25 -32.12
N TYR A 51 -0.79 0.91 -32.78
CA TYR A 51 -1.54 2.09 -32.32
C TYR A 51 -3.02 2.01 -32.68
N LEU A 52 -3.38 1.35 -33.77
CA LEU A 52 -4.79 1.11 -34.15
C LEU A 52 -5.46 0.07 -33.23
N THR A 53 -4.68 -0.86 -32.68
CA THR A 53 -5.14 -1.94 -31.79
C THR A 53 -4.97 -1.59 -30.30
N PHE A 54 -5.00 -0.31 -29.96
CA PHE A 54 -4.63 0.15 -28.63
C PHE A 54 -5.53 -0.31 -27.49
N LEU A 55 -6.77 -0.74 -27.76
CA LEU A 55 -7.69 -1.23 -26.72
C LEU A 55 -7.51 -2.71 -26.39
N ASN A 56 -6.63 -3.44 -27.08
CA ASN A 56 -6.42 -4.87 -26.88
C ASN A 56 -5.97 -5.23 -25.45
N TRP A 57 -5.39 -4.28 -24.69
CA TRP A 57 -5.03 -4.52 -23.30
C TRP A 57 -6.23 -4.76 -22.37
N MET A 58 -7.41 -4.25 -22.71
CA MET A 58 -8.62 -4.41 -21.88
C MET A 58 -9.09 -5.87 -21.83
N PRO A 59 -9.35 -6.57 -22.96
CA PRO A 59 -9.69 -7.98 -22.93
C PRO A 59 -8.54 -8.83 -22.39
N ASP A 60 -7.28 -8.46 -22.66
CA ASP A 60 -6.13 -9.19 -22.12
C ASP A 60 -6.01 -9.07 -20.60
N ALA A 61 -6.37 -7.92 -20.02
CA ALA A 61 -6.44 -7.73 -18.57
C ALA A 61 -7.52 -8.60 -17.91
N LEU A 62 -8.64 -8.85 -18.61
CA LEU A 62 -9.75 -9.68 -18.12
C LEU A 62 -9.51 -11.19 -18.32
N ARG A 63 -8.59 -11.59 -19.20
CA ARG A 63 -8.26 -13.00 -19.47
C ARG A 63 -7.43 -13.66 -18.37
N MET A 64 -6.81 -12.87 -17.47
CA MET A 64 -5.93 -13.42 -16.44
C MET A 64 -6.74 -14.17 -15.37
N PRO A 65 -6.48 -15.47 -15.13
CA PRO A 65 -7.21 -16.22 -14.11
C PRO A 65 -6.80 -15.78 -12.70
N GLU A 66 -7.74 -15.85 -11.76
CA GLU A 66 -7.57 -15.36 -10.40
C GLU A 66 -6.38 -15.98 -9.63
N PRO A 67 -6.08 -17.30 -9.72
CA PRO A 67 -4.92 -17.87 -9.05
C PRO A 67 -3.59 -17.29 -9.56
N ALA A 68 -3.47 -17.10 -10.88
CA ALA A 68 -2.29 -16.47 -11.47
C ALA A 68 -2.17 -15.00 -11.05
N LEU A 69 -3.29 -14.31 -10.87
CA LEU A 69 -3.31 -12.93 -10.37
C LEU A 69 -2.82 -12.85 -8.91
N ILE A 70 -3.22 -13.80 -8.07
CA ILE A 70 -2.78 -13.88 -6.66
C ILE A 70 -1.27 -14.13 -6.58
N GLU A 71 -0.75 -15.09 -7.35
CA GLU A 71 0.70 -15.34 -7.41
C GLU A 71 1.46 -14.15 -8.00
N HIS A 72 0.86 -13.46 -8.98
CA HIS A 72 1.54 -12.36 -9.64
C HIS A 72 1.56 -11.08 -8.80
N ALA A 73 0.41 -10.66 -8.28
CA ALA A 73 0.20 -9.36 -7.64
C ALA A 73 0.06 -9.43 -6.11
N GLY A 74 -0.15 -10.62 -5.54
CA GLY A 74 -0.47 -10.83 -4.14
C GLY A 74 -1.98 -10.94 -3.88
N LEU A 75 -2.34 -11.56 -2.75
CA LEU A 75 -3.72 -11.75 -2.34
C LEU A 75 -4.47 -10.41 -2.18
N ASP A 76 -3.85 -9.42 -1.53
CA ASP A 76 -4.49 -8.13 -1.26
C ASP A 76 -4.92 -7.40 -2.55
N SER A 77 -4.09 -7.45 -3.59
CA SER A 77 -4.41 -6.87 -4.90
C SER A 77 -5.59 -7.60 -5.55
N ALA A 78 -5.66 -8.93 -5.43
CA ALA A 78 -6.77 -9.72 -5.96
C ALA A 78 -8.07 -9.42 -5.21
N ILE A 79 -8.04 -9.33 -3.87
CA ILE A 79 -9.19 -8.94 -3.05
C ILE A 79 -9.65 -7.52 -3.42
N TYR A 80 -8.72 -6.59 -3.60
CA TYR A 80 -9.05 -5.23 -4.04
C TYR A 80 -9.78 -5.21 -5.40
N LEU A 81 -9.35 -6.01 -6.36
CA LEU A 81 -10.04 -6.16 -7.65
C LEU A 81 -11.44 -6.78 -7.50
N ARG A 82 -11.61 -7.73 -6.57
CA ARG A 82 -12.92 -8.30 -6.25
C ARG A 82 -13.90 -7.28 -5.71
N ILE A 83 -13.47 -6.21 -5.03
CA ILE A 83 -14.37 -5.13 -4.58
C ILE A 83 -15.09 -4.49 -5.79
N TYR A 84 -14.39 -4.29 -6.91
CA TYR A 84 -15.01 -3.76 -8.12
C TYR A 84 -15.95 -4.77 -8.79
N LEU A 85 -15.56 -6.05 -8.86
CA LEU A 85 -16.43 -7.11 -9.39
C LEU A 85 -17.69 -7.28 -8.54
N LEU A 86 -17.55 -7.19 -7.21
CA LEU A 86 -18.65 -7.19 -6.26
C LEU A 86 -19.56 -5.97 -6.45
N GLY A 87 -18.98 -4.79 -6.66
CA GLY A 87 -19.73 -3.59 -7.03
C GLY A 87 -20.58 -3.82 -8.27
N LEU A 88 -20.02 -4.38 -9.35
CA LEU A 88 -20.80 -4.72 -10.55
C LEU A 88 -21.90 -5.75 -10.25
N ARG A 89 -21.60 -6.77 -9.43
CA ARG A 89 -22.58 -7.78 -8.99
C ARG A 89 -23.74 -7.19 -8.18
N PHE A 90 -23.50 -6.13 -7.41
CA PHE A 90 -24.57 -5.38 -6.74
C PHE A 90 -25.37 -4.52 -7.72
N PHE A 91 -24.69 -3.65 -8.46
CA PHE A 91 -25.35 -2.58 -9.21
C PHE A 91 -26.04 -3.06 -10.48
N VAL A 92 -25.53 -4.08 -11.17
CA VAL A 92 -26.14 -4.57 -12.43
C VAL A 92 -27.59 -5.04 -12.24
N PRO A 93 -27.89 -6.00 -11.33
CA PRO A 93 -29.27 -6.44 -11.13
C PRO A 93 -30.14 -5.33 -10.52
N ILE A 94 -29.62 -4.56 -9.56
CA ILE A 94 -30.37 -3.45 -8.95
C ILE A 94 -30.76 -2.41 -10.01
N ALA A 95 -29.83 -2.03 -10.88
CA ALA A 95 -30.10 -1.11 -11.98
C ALA A 95 -31.14 -1.68 -12.94
N LEU A 96 -31.01 -2.96 -13.34
CA LEU A 96 -31.98 -3.61 -14.22
C LEU A 96 -33.39 -3.58 -13.63
N PHE A 97 -33.54 -3.96 -12.35
CA PHE A 97 -34.84 -3.93 -11.68
C PHE A 97 -35.36 -2.51 -11.45
N ALA A 98 -34.48 -1.56 -11.12
CA ALA A 98 -34.86 -0.16 -10.97
C ALA A 98 -35.38 0.43 -12.29
N PHE A 99 -34.69 0.17 -13.41
CA PHE A 99 -35.12 0.60 -14.74
C PHE A 99 -36.39 -0.11 -15.21
N ALA A 100 -36.55 -1.40 -14.91
CA ALA A 100 -37.71 -2.17 -15.35
C ALA A 100 -38.98 -1.87 -14.56
N ILE A 101 -38.86 -1.55 -13.26
CA ILE A 101 -40.01 -1.44 -12.34
C ILE A 101 -40.16 0.01 -11.83
N LEU A 102 -39.13 0.56 -11.19
CA LEU A 102 -39.25 1.86 -10.52
C LEU A 102 -39.42 3.02 -11.51
N VAL A 103 -38.69 3.00 -12.63
CA VAL A 103 -38.78 4.07 -13.63
C VAL A 103 -40.19 4.16 -14.24
N PRO A 104 -40.83 3.07 -14.74
CA PRO A 104 -42.21 3.15 -15.21
C PRO A 104 -43.22 3.54 -14.12
N VAL A 105 -43.06 3.02 -12.90
CA VAL A 105 -43.99 3.31 -11.78
C VAL A 105 -43.96 4.78 -11.40
N ASN A 106 -42.77 5.41 -11.44
CA ASN A 106 -42.61 6.83 -11.11
C ASN A 106 -42.99 7.72 -12.30
N TRP A 107 -42.65 7.34 -13.53
CA TRP A 107 -42.89 8.15 -14.73
C TRP A 107 -44.36 8.23 -15.15
N THR A 108 -45.14 7.19 -14.88
CA THR A 108 -46.57 7.12 -15.29
C THR A 108 -47.49 8.12 -14.56
N ASN A 109 -46.93 8.97 -13.71
CA ASN A 109 -47.70 9.91 -12.92
C ASN A 109 -47.40 11.36 -13.30
N ASN A 110 -48.40 12.23 -13.16
CA ASN A 110 -48.30 13.63 -13.61
C ASN A 110 -48.38 14.62 -12.44
N THR A 111 -48.09 14.16 -11.21
CA THR A 111 -48.26 14.97 -9.99
C THR A 111 -47.33 16.18 -9.98
N LEU A 112 -46.08 16.03 -10.43
CA LEU A 112 -45.15 17.16 -10.56
C LEU A 112 -45.60 18.15 -11.64
N GLU A 113 -46.15 17.68 -12.77
CA GLU A 113 -46.64 18.55 -13.85
C GLU A 113 -47.88 19.37 -13.43
N GLN A 114 -48.67 18.84 -12.50
CA GLN A 114 -49.83 19.54 -11.93
C GLN A 114 -49.45 20.46 -10.77
N SER A 115 -48.24 20.30 -10.21
CA SER A 115 -47.72 21.16 -9.15
C SER A 115 -47.13 22.45 -9.73
N LYS A 116 -47.26 23.58 -9.02
CA LYS A 116 -46.62 24.86 -9.42
C LYS A 116 -45.12 24.92 -9.06
N LEU A 117 -44.47 23.76 -8.89
CA LEU A 117 -43.08 23.67 -8.48
C LEU A 117 -42.16 23.63 -9.70
N THR A 118 -40.96 24.19 -9.57
CA THR A 118 -39.90 24.00 -10.56
C THR A 118 -39.31 22.59 -10.40
N PHE A 119 -39.39 21.76 -11.44
CA PHE A 119 -38.87 20.39 -11.42
C PHE A 119 -38.03 20.10 -12.66
N SER A 120 -37.14 19.12 -12.54
CA SER A 120 -36.31 18.57 -13.62
C SER A 120 -36.86 17.23 -14.12
N ASP A 121 -36.40 16.77 -15.29
CA ASP A 121 -36.81 15.46 -15.83
C ASP A 121 -36.38 14.28 -14.94
N ILE A 122 -35.35 14.47 -14.09
CA ILE A 122 -34.90 13.48 -13.10
C ILE A 122 -35.91 13.37 -11.94
N ASP A 123 -36.62 14.46 -11.63
CA ASP A 123 -37.62 14.44 -10.56
C ASP A 123 -38.85 13.61 -10.96
N LYS A 124 -39.14 13.51 -12.27
CA LYS A 124 -40.23 12.67 -12.80
C LYS A 124 -40.01 11.17 -12.56
N ILE A 125 -38.75 10.72 -12.52
CA ILE A 125 -38.39 9.32 -12.22
C ILE A 125 -38.15 9.07 -10.74
N SER A 126 -38.32 10.07 -9.88
CA SER A 126 -38.11 9.98 -8.43
C SER A 126 -39.43 9.75 -7.68
N ILE A 127 -39.30 9.45 -6.39
CA ILE A 127 -40.43 9.30 -5.46
C ILE A 127 -41.23 10.60 -5.30
N SER A 128 -40.64 11.75 -5.61
CA SER A 128 -41.31 13.06 -5.59
C SER A 128 -42.47 13.17 -6.57
N ASN A 129 -42.50 12.33 -7.62
CA ASN A 129 -43.63 12.29 -8.55
C ASN A 129 -44.82 11.47 -8.04
N ILE A 130 -44.77 10.89 -6.83
CA ILE A 130 -45.86 10.07 -6.27
C ILE A 130 -46.70 10.91 -5.28
N PRO A 131 -48.03 10.96 -5.40
CA PRO A 131 -48.89 11.74 -4.52
C PRO A 131 -49.02 11.06 -3.16
N GLU A 132 -49.29 11.87 -2.15
CA GLU A 132 -49.55 11.40 -0.79
C GLU A 132 -50.73 10.41 -0.77
N GLY A 133 -50.59 9.33 -0.02
CA GLY A 133 -51.60 8.26 0.09
C GLY A 133 -51.64 7.26 -1.08
N SER A 134 -50.74 7.35 -2.07
CA SER A 134 -50.70 6.40 -3.20
C SER A 134 -50.27 4.99 -2.78
N PRO A 135 -50.90 3.92 -3.29
CA PRO A 135 -50.43 2.55 -3.05
C PRO A 135 -49.07 2.25 -3.72
N ARG A 136 -48.58 3.11 -4.63
CA ARG A 136 -47.28 2.94 -5.32
C ARG A 136 -46.07 2.98 -4.37
N PHE A 137 -46.21 3.57 -3.18
CA PHE A 137 -45.16 3.52 -2.16
C PHE A 137 -44.86 2.08 -1.71
N TRP A 138 -45.83 1.16 -1.76
CA TRP A 138 -45.59 -0.24 -1.47
C TRP A 138 -44.57 -0.87 -2.42
N THR A 139 -44.56 -0.48 -3.70
CA THR A 139 -43.56 -0.94 -4.66
C THR A 139 -42.15 -0.53 -4.22
N HIS A 140 -41.96 0.72 -3.76
CA HIS A 140 -40.67 1.19 -3.25
C HIS A 140 -40.22 0.41 -2.01
N ILE A 141 -41.14 0.14 -1.07
CA ILE A 141 -40.86 -0.63 0.14
C ILE A 141 -40.44 -2.06 -0.21
N VAL A 142 -41.22 -2.75 -1.05
CA VAL A 142 -40.91 -4.12 -1.49
C VAL A 142 -39.58 -4.19 -2.21
N MET A 143 -39.32 -3.23 -3.11
CA MET A 143 -38.05 -3.14 -3.84
C MET A 143 -36.87 -2.86 -2.90
N ALA A 144 -37.04 -2.02 -1.87
CA ALA A 144 -36.02 -1.79 -0.86
C ALA A 144 -35.67 -3.08 -0.12
N TYR A 145 -36.65 -3.85 0.35
CA TYR A 145 -36.40 -5.15 0.98
C TYR A 145 -35.72 -6.15 0.04
N ALA A 146 -36.16 -6.22 -1.23
CA ALA A 146 -35.55 -7.09 -2.24
C ALA A 146 -34.08 -6.71 -2.50
N PHE A 147 -33.78 -5.41 -2.61
CA PHE A 147 -32.41 -4.92 -2.81
C PHE A 147 -31.54 -5.17 -1.58
N THR A 148 -32.03 -4.90 -0.37
CA THR A 148 -31.29 -5.20 0.87
C THR A 148 -31.02 -6.69 1.02
N PHE A 149 -32.00 -7.55 0.73
CA PHE A 149 -31.80 -8.99 0.77
C PHE A 149 -30.74 -9.43 -0.24
N TRP A 150 -30.82 -8.94 -1.48
CA TRP A 150 -29.85 -9.26 -2.53
C TRP A 150 -28.42 -8.82 -2.17
N THR A 151 -28.25 -7.61 -1.64
CA THR A 151 -26.93 -7.09 -1.23
C THR A 151 -26.37 -7.87 -0.06
N CYS A 152 -27.17 -8.16 0.98
CA CYS A 152 -26.75 -8.99 2.11
C CYS A 152 -26.36 -10.42 1.67
N TYR A 153 -27.16 -11.04 0.78
CA TYR A 153 -26.86 -12.36 0.22
C TYR A 153 -25.54 -12.37 -0.56
N SER A 154 -25.37 -11.41 -1.48
CA SER A 154 -24.17 -11.28 -2.30
C SER A 154 -22.92 -10.97 -1.45
N LEU A 155 -23.06 -10.11 -0.43
CA LEU A 155 -21.98 -9.80 0.51
C LEU A 155 -21.57 -11.03 1.33
N HIS A 156 -22.55 -11.79 1.84
CA HIS A 156 -22.27 -12.99 2.62
C HIS A 156 -21.52 -14.03 1.78
N LYS A 157 -21.93 -14.24 0.53
CA LYS A 157 -21.27 -15.18 -0.38
C LYS A 157 -19.84 -14.77 -0.74
N GLU A 158 -19.60 -13.49 -0.99
CA GLU A 158 -18.25 -13.01 -1.26
C GLU A 158 -17.38 -13.02 0.00
N TYR A 159 -17.95 -12.76 1.18
CA TYR A 159 -17.22 -12.84 2.43
C TYR A 159 -16.74 -14.28 2.72
N GLU A 160 -17.61 -15.27 2.53
CA GLU A 160 -17.28 -16.71 2.62
C GLU A 160 -16.13 -17.07 1.66
N LEU A 161 -16.20 -16.60 0.42
CA LEU A 161 -15.16 -16.81 -0.58
C LEU A 161 -13.84 -16.14 -0.18
N VAL A 162 -13.85 -14.87 0.21
CA VAL A 162 -12.64 -14.12 0.63
C VAL A 162 -12.01 -14.75 1.87
N ALA A 163 -12.81 -15.19 2.84
CA ALA A 163 -12.33 -15.89 4.03
C ALA A 163 -11.60 -17.20 3.65
N SER A 164 -12.19 -18.03 2.77
CA SER A 164 -11.56 -19.28 2.32
C SER A 164 -10.28 -19.04 1.51
N MET A 165 -10.27 -18.06 0.60
CA MET A 165 -9.05 -17.65 -0.12
C MET A 165 -7.95 -17.18 0.83
N ARG A 166 -8.30 -16.38 1.84
CA ARG A 166 -7.35 -15.91 2.85
C ARG A 166 -6.76 -17.06 3.65
N LEU A 167 -7.58 -17.99 4.11
CA LEU A 167 -7.10 -19.17 4.85
C LEU A 167 -6.19 -20.04 3.98
N HIS A 168 -6.57 -20.28 2.71
CA HIS A 168 -5.75 -21.04 1.77
C HIS A 168 -4.41 -20.35 1.49
N PHE A 169 -4.41 -19.02 1.33
CA PHE A 169 -3.19 -18.24 1.13
C PHE A 169 -2.28 -18.30 2.36
N LEU A 170 -2.82 -18.08 3.56
CA LEU A 170 -2.03 -18.16 4.81
C LEU A 170 -1.42 -19.55 5.04
N ALA A 171 -2.10 -20.62 4.61
CA ALA A 171 -1.58 -21.97 4.72
C ALA A 171 -0.46 -22.29 3.70
N THR A 172 -0.52 -21.69 2.51
CA THR A 172 0.45 -21.91 1.41
C THR A 172 1.62 -20.92 1.42
N GLU A 173 1.52 -19.84 2.19
CA GLU A 173 2.54 -18.79 2.22
C GLU A 173 3.88 -19.29 2.79
N GLN A 174 4.96 -18.89 2.10
CA GLN A 174 6.33 -19.20 2.50
C GLN A 174 6.67 -18.63 3.88
N HIS A 175 7.71 -19.19 4.50
CA HIS A 175 8.18 -18.76 5.81
C HIS A 175 8.59 -17.29 5.77
N ARG A 176 7.92 -16.47 6.57
CA ARG A 176 8.25 -15.06 6.75
C ARG A 176 8.41 -14.75 8.24
N PRO A 177 9.28 -13.79 8.61
CA PRO A 177 9.60 -13.52 10.02
C PRO A 177 8.41 -12.98 10.83
N ASP A 178 7.47 -12.28 10.19
CA ASP A 178 6.23 -11.77 10.80
C ASP A 178 5.37 -12.90 11.40
N GLN A 179 5.37 -14.09 10.80
CA GLN A 179 4.63 -15.25 11.30
C GLN A 179 5.20 -15.84 12.60
N PHE A 180 6.44 -15.49 12.96
CA PHE A 180 7.15 -16.00 14.13
C PHE A 180 7.42 -14.90 15.18
N THR A 181 7.14 -13.64 14.86
CA THR A 181 7.54 -12.49 15.67
C THR A 181 6.30 -11.77 16.19
N VAL A 182 6.32 -11.45 17.49
CA VAL A 182 5.29 -10.68 18.19
C VAL A 182 5.92 -9.37 18.64
N LEU A 183 5.22 -8.25 18.42
CA LEU A 183 5.57 -6.97 18.99
C LEU A 183 4.99 -6.88 20.41
N VAL A 184 5.87 -6.72 21.38
CA VAL A 184 5.52 -6.52 22.79
C VAL A 184 5.69 -5.03 23.10
N ARG A 185 4.64 -4.41 23.65
CA ARG A 185 4.59 -2.99 24.02
C ARG A 185 4.27 -2.84 25.51
N ASN A 186 4.58 -1.67 26.06
CA ASN A 186 4.37 -1.34 27.48
C ASN A 186 5.03 -2.35 28.41
N VAL A 187 6.30 -2.66 28.15
CA VAL A 187 7.12 -3.40 29.09
C VAL A 187 7.29 -2.54 30.36
N PRO A 188 7.00 -3.06 31.57
CA PRO A 188 7.13 -2.29 32.79
C PRO A 188 8.58 -1.88 33.02
N SER A 189 8.78 -0.69 33.59
CA SER A 189 10.10 -0.23 34.00
C SER A 189 10.49 -0.91 35.31
N ASP A 190 11.67 -1.49 35.35
CA ASP A 190 12.28 -2.07 36.54
C ASP A 190 13.53 -1.24 36.91
N PRO A 191 13.77 -0.94 38.21
CA PRO A 191 14.98 -0.22 38.64
C PRO A 191 16.26 -1.04 38.52
N ASP A 192 16.17 -2.37 38.59
CA ASP A 192 17.32 -3.28 38.70
C ASP A 192 17.65 -3.95 37.36
N GLU A 193 16.64 -4.22 36.53
CA GLU A 193 16.79 -4.92 35.24
C GLU A 193 16.58 -4.00 34.03
N SER A 194 17.37 -4.24 32.97
CA SER A 194 17.11 -3.62 31.68
C SER A 194 15.89 -4.22 30.98
N VAL A 195 15.28 -3.47 30.04
CA VAL A 195 14.14 -3.97 29.23
C VAL A 195 14.50 -5.28 28.51
N SER A 196 15.76 -5.44 28.10
CA SER A 196 16.23 -6.66 27.42
C SER A 196 16.22 -7.87 28.36
N GLU A 197 16.80 -7.72 29.56
CA GLU A 197 16.85 -8.78 30.57
C GLU A 197 15.45 -9.15 31.06
N LEU A 198 14.61 -8.15 31.29
CA LEU A 198 13.25 -8.34 31.78
C LEU A 198 12.36 -9.05 30.74
N VAL A 199 12.51 -8.73 29.45
CA VAL A 199 11.87 -9.49 28.35
C VAL A 199 12.40 -10.92 28.31
N ASP A 200 13.71 -11.11 28.39
CA ASP A 200 14.32 -12.45 28.35
C ASP A 200 13.80 -13.33 29.51
N HIS A 201 13.83 -12.82 30.74
CA HIS A 201 13.32 -13.51 31.92
C HIS A 201 11.83 -13.82 31.81
N PHE A 202 11.00 -12.83 31.41
CA PHE A 202 9.56 -13.03 31.27
C PHE A 202 9.20 -14.14 30.27
N PHE A 203 9.85 -14.16 29.10
CA PHE A 203 9.55 -15.14 28.07
C PHE A 203 10.19 -16.50 28.33
N LEU A 204 11.34 -16.58 29.00
CA LEU A 204 11.92 -17.86 29.44
C LEU A 204 11.06 -18.55 30.48
N VAL A 205 10.44 -17.79 31.40
CA VAL A 205 9.56 -18.36 32.44
C VAL A 205 8.21 -18.78 31.87
N ASN A 206 7.57 -17.92 31.06
CA ASN A 206 6.21 -18.17 30.57
C ASN A 206 6.17 -19.03 29.29
N HIS A 207 7.24 -19.01 28.49
CA HIS A 207 7.33 -19.68 27.19
C HIS A 207 8.69 -20.41 26.98
N PRO A 208 9.10 -21.31 27.90
CA PRO A 208 10.46 -21.86 27.96
C PRO A 208 10.91 -22.58 26.68
N ASP A 209 10.05 -23.45 26.14
CA ASP A 209 10.43 -24.31 25.01
C ASP A 209 10.34 -23.58 23.66
N SER A 210 9.50 -22.55 23.58
CA SER A 210 9.12 -21.89 22.33
C SER A 210 9.82 -20.56 22.08
N TYR A 211 10.29 -19.88 23.12
CA TYR A 211 11.05 -18.65 23.00
C TYR A 211 12.37 -18.87 22.22
N LEU A 212 12.69 -17.97 21.29
CA LEU A 212 13.90 -18.02 20.47
C LEU A 212 14.85 -16.87 20.77
N THR A 213 14.39 -15.64 20.60
CA THR A 213 15.19 -14.43 20.78
C THR A 213 14.28 -13.20 20.85
N HIS A 214 14.84 -12.08 21.31
CA HIS A 214 14.15 -10.79 21.26
C HIS A 214 15.07 -9.69 20.71
N GLN A 215 14.46 -8.67 20.14
CA GLN A 215 15.11 -7.46 19.66
C GLN A 215 14.41 -6.25 20.26
N VAL A 216 15.11 -5.52 21.12
CA VAL A 216 14.58 -4.32 21.77
C VAL A 216 14.43 -3.18 20.76
N VAL A 217 13.38 -2.36 20.93
CA VAL A 217 13.12 -1.19 20.10
C VAL A 217 13.89 0.02 20.64
N PHE A 218 14.58 0.72 19.74
CA PHE A 218 15.33 1.94 20.06
C PHE A 218 14.66 3.17 19.43
N ASN A 219 14.69 4.30 20.14
CA ASN A 219 14.28 5.59 19.60
C ASN A 219 15.31 6.08 18.56
N GLY A 220 15.08 5.69 17.30
CA GLY A 220 15.94 5.97 16.16
C GLY A 220 15.61 7.26 15.39
N ASN A 221 14.75 8.16 15.91
CA ASN A 221 14.21 9.28 15.13
C ASN A 221 15.31 10.22 14.60
N LYS A 222 16.28 10.58 15.43
CA LYS A 222 17.42 11.41 15.01
C LYS A 222 18.33 10.66 14.02
N LEU A 223 18.59 9.38 14.27
CA LEU A 223 19.41 8.53 13.41
C LEU A 223 18.80 8.38 12.02
N SER A 224 17.50 8.10 11.93
CA SER A 224 16.79 7.98 10.66
C SER A 224 16.76 9.29 9.88
N ALA A 225 16.66 10.44 10.57
CA ALA A 225 16.79 11.76 9.95
C ALA A 225 18.19 12.00 9.37
N LEU A 226 19.25 11.60 10.07
CA LEU A 226 20.64 11.70 9.57
C LEU A 226 20.88 10.78 8.37
N VAL A 227 20.38 9.54 8.40
CA VAL A 227 20.48 8.61 7.27
C VAL A 227 19.76 9.17 6.03
N LYS A 228 18.54 9.70 6.20
CA LYS A 228 17.81 10.35 5.10
C LYS A 228 18.55 11.57 4.54
N LYS A 229 19.23 12.35 5.38
CA LYS A 229 20.08 13.46 4.93
C LYS A 229 21.28 12.96 4.12
N LYS A 230 21.93 11.89 4.59
CA LYS A 230 23.06 11.25 3.88
C LYS A 230 22.63 10.72 2.52
N GLU A 231 21.50 10.01 2.43
CA GLU A 231 20.96 9.52 1.16
C GLU A 231 20.70 10.66 0.16
N LYS A 232 20.14 11.79 0.63
CA LYS A 232 19.95 12.97 -0.22
C LYS A 232 21.28 13.57 -0.67
N ALA A 233 22.27 13.69 0.21
CA ALA A 233 23.59 14.18 -0.14
C ALA A 233 24.29 13.26 -1.15
N GLN A 234 24.15 11.94 -1.00
CA GLN A 234 24.65 10.93 -1.94
C GLN A 234 23.99 11.09 -3.32
N ASN A 235 22.66 11.25 -3.39
CA ASN A 235 21.96 11.47 -4.66
C ASN A 235 22.46 12.74 -5.38
N TRP A 236 22.77 13.80 -4.63
CA TRP A 236 23.35 15.02 -5.20
C TRP A 236 24.79 14.83 -5.66
N LEU A 237 25.59 14.06 -4.92
CA LEU A 237 26.94 13.67 -5.32
C LEU A 237 26.90 12.91 -6.64
N ASP A 238 26.05 11.88 -6.74
CA ASP A 238 25.87 11.09 -7.96
C ASP A 238 25.42 11.95 -9.14
N TYR A 239 24.45 12.86 -8.92
CA TYR A 239 23.99 13.81 -9.94
C TYR A 239 25.14 14.70 -10.47
N ASN A 240 25.96 15.24 -9.56
CA ASN A 240 27.08 16.11 -9.95
C ASN A 240 28.21 15.33 -10.64
N GLN A 241 28.49 14.10 -10.21
CA GLN A 241 29.44 13.22 -10.87
C GLN A 241 28.99 12.85 -12.28
N LEU A 242 27.72 12.47 -12.47
CA LEU A 242 27.14 12.18 -13.78
C LEU A 242 27.16 13.40 -14.72
N ARG A 243 26.88 14.58 -14.16
CA ARG A 243 26.96 15.84 -14.91
C ARG A 243 28.39 16.14 -15.37
N TYR A 244 29.38 15.87 -14.53
CA TYR A 244 30.80 16.03 -14.87
C TYR A 244 31.26 14.98 -15.88
N SER A 245 30.82 13.71 -15.76
CA SER A 245 31.19 12.67 -16.71
C SER A 245 30.69 12.96 -18.12
N HIS A 246 29.53 13.60 -18.25
CA HIS A 246 28.99 14.04 -19.54
C HIS A 246 29.71 15.28 -20.11
N ASN A 247 30.22 16.16 -19.24
CA ASN A 247 30.92 17.38 -19.66
C ASN A 247 32.15 17.64 -18.80
N GLN A 248 33.29 17.06 -19.20
CA GLN A 248 34.56 17.14 -18.48
C GLN A 248 35.19 18.55 -18.48
N SER A 249 34.72 19.46 -19.33
CA SER A 249 35.30 20.79 -19.50
C SER A 249 35.04 21.73 -18.31
N LYS A 250 33.97 21.52 -17.54
CA LYS A 250 33.60 22.39 -16.42
C LYS A 250 33.15 21.57 -15.22
N ARG A 251 33.84 21.73 -14.09
CA ARG A 251 33.41 21.14 -12.83
C ARG A 251 32.17 21.84 -12.29
N PRO A 252 31.16 21.09 -11.79
CA PRO A 252 29.95 21.67 -11.25
C PRO A 252 30.26 22.41 -9.94
N THR A 253 29.84 23.67 -9.83
CA THR A 253 30.02 24.46 -8.61
C THR A 253 28.68 24.67 -7.90
N THR A 254 28.73 24.67 -6.57
CA THR A 254 27.60 24.97 -5.68
C THR A 254 27.96 26.17 -4.81
N LYS A 255 26.95 26.92 -4.41
CA LYS A 255 27.08 28.01 -3.44
C LYS A 255 26.56 27.56 -2.09
N THR A 256 27.24 27.95 -1.02
CA THR A 256 26.96 27.49 0.36
C THR A 256 25.72 28.12 1.01
N GLY A 257 25.24 29.27 0.51
CA GLY A 257 24.14 30.01 1.12
C GLY A 257 22.75 29.47 0.79
N PHE A 258 21.74 30.12 1.38
CA PHE A 258 20.33 29.74 1.26
C PHE A 258 19.90 29.59 -0.21
N LEU A 259 19.40 28.39 -0.57
CA LEU A 259 18.99 28.01 -1.93
C LEU A 259 20.05 28.23 -3.02
N GLY A 260 21.33 28.32 -2.66
CA GLY A 260 22.41 28.61 -3.61
C GLY A 260 22.43 30.06 -4.11
N LEU A 261 21.79 31.00 -3.41
CA LEU A 261 21.75 32.41 -3.81
C LEU A 261 23.00 33.18 -3.36
N TRP A 262 23.49 32.90 -2.15
CA TRP A 262 24.59 33.63 -1.48
C TRP A 262 25.76 32.69 -1.14
N GLY A 263 26.94 33.23 -0.82
CA GLY A 263 28.10 32.47 -0.38
C GLY A 263 29.12 32.11 -1.46
N ASP A 264 30.25 31.55 -1.02
CA ASP A 264 31.40 31.20 -1.85
C ASP A 264 31.07 30.05 -2.81
N ARG A 265 31.69 30.09 -3.99
CA ARG A 265 31.57 29.02 -5.00
C ARG A 265 32.56 27.92 -4.67
N LEU A 266 32.05 26.76 -4.30
CA LEU A 266 32.84 25.56 -4.03
C LEU A 266 32.61 24.50 -5.12
N ASP A 267 33.56 23.59 -5.28
CA ASP A 267 33.35 22.39 -6.08
C ASP A 267 32.27 21.52 -5.42
N SER A 268 31.22 21.21 -6.18
CA SER A 268 30.07 20.46 -5.67
C SER A 268 30.44 19.03 -5.33
N ILE A 269 31.35 18.42 -6.09
CA ILE A 269 31.73 17.02 -5.87
C ILE A 269 32.50 16.90 -4.56
N ASP A 270 33.50 17.76 -4.36
CA ASP A 270 34.31 17.75 -3.14
C ASP A 270 33.47 18.15 -1.92
N TYR A 271 32.56 19.13 -2.08
CA TYR A 271 31.62 19.53 -1.03
C TYR A 271 30.73 18.37 -0.58
N TYR A 272 29.99 17.74 -1.51
CA TYR A 272 29.09 16.64 -1.14
C TYR A 272 29.85 15.40 -0.65
N THR A 273 31.08 15.17 -1.13
CA THR A 273 31.94 14.08 -0.62
C THR A 273 32.26 14.32 0.86
N SER A 274 32.72 15.54 1.19
CA SER A 274 33.02 15.91 2.58
C SER A 274 31.77 15.88 3.49
N GLU A 275 30.61 16.26 2.96
CA GLU A 275 29.34 16.24 3.69
C GLU A 275 28.86 14.80 3.95
N VAL A 276 29.00 13.90 2.98
CA VAL A 276 28.70 12.47 3.15
C VAL A 276 29.61 11.85 4.21
N ASP A 277 30.90 12.18 4.21
CA ASP A 277 31.86 11.69 5.21
C ASP A 277 31.53 12.22 6.61
N LYS A 278 31.21 13.50 6.72
CA LYS A 278 30.77 14.13 7.97
C LYS A 278 29.50 13.47 8.51
N LEU A 279 28.47 13.32 7.68
CA LEU A 279 27.22 12.66 8.06
C LEU A 279 27.44 11.19 8.44
N SER A 280 28.38 10.50 7.79
CA SER A 280 28.72 9.11 8.15
C SER A 280 29.32 9.02 9.55
N LYS A 281 30.24 9.92 9.90
CA LYS A 281 30.81 10.01 11.25
C LYS A 281 29.76 10.39 12.30
N GLU A 282 28.86 11.32 11.98
CA GLU A 282 27.75 11.68 12.88
C GLU A 282 26.78 10.51 13.10
N ILE A 283 26.49 9.72 12.05
CA ILE A 283 25.66 8.51 12.13
C ILE A 283 26.31 7.47 13.05
N GLU A 284 27.61 7.23 12.91
CA GLU A 284 28.34 6.29 13.78
C GLU A 284 28.38 6.74 15.23
N ALA A 285 28.63 8.03 15.47
CA ALA A 285 28.62 8.62 16.80
C ALA A 285 27.22 8.50 17.45
N GLU A 286 26.15 8.78 16.70
CA GLU A 286 24.78 8.67 17.21
C GLU A 286 24.39 7.20 17.45
N LYS A 287 24.83 6.25 16.60
CA LYS A 287 24.64 4.80 16.85
C LYS A 287 25.30 4.37 18.16
N GLN A 288 26.57 4.73 18.37
CA GLN A 288 27.25 4.41 19.63
C GLN A 288 26.57 5.06 20.83
N LYS A 289 26.07 6.29 20.68
CA LYS A 289 25.32 6.99 21.72
C LYS A 289 24.03 6.27 22.07
N MET A 290 23.29 5.75 21.09
CA MET A 290 22.05 4.99 21.31
C MET A 290 22.31 3.67 22.02
N THR A 291 23.36 2.93 21.65
CA THR A 291 23.70 1.65 22.30
C THR A 291 24.15 1.83 23.75
N LYS A 292 24.87 2.92 24.07
CA LYS A 292 25.39 3.15 25.42
C LYS A 292 24.37 3.78 26.38
N ASN A 293 23.40 4.53 25.88
CA ASN A 293 22.47 5.28 26.72
C ASN A 293 21.12 4.54 26.84
N PRO A 294 20.73 4.08 28.04
CA PRO A 294 19.47 3.36 28.23
C PRO A 294 18.24 4.24 27.96
N LYS A 295 18.38 5.57 27.98
CA LYS A 295 17.29 6.52 27.65
C LYS A 295 16.74 6.38 26.23
N TYR A 296 17.50 5.79 25.31
CA TYR A 296 17.05 5.55 23.94
C TYR A 296 16.32 4.22 23.78
N ILE A 297 16.34 3.36 24.80
CA ILE A 297 15.62 2.10 24.81
C ILE A 297 14.14 2.40 25.07
N MET A 298 13.28 1.96 24.18
CA MET A 298 11.83 2.05 24.36
C MET A 298 11.34 0.84 25.17
N PRO A 299 10.25 0.97 25.95
CA PRO A 299 9.60 -0.14 26.65
C PRO A 299 8.82 -1.04 25.67
N ALA A 300 9.49 -1.49 24.61
CA ALA A 300 8.95 -2.33 23.56
C ALA A 300 10.05 -3.23 22.96
N ALA A 301 9.66 -4.43 22.55
CA ALA A 301 10.57 -5.40 21.93
C ALA A 301 9.83 -6.27 20.90
N PHE A 302 10.55 -6.70 19.88
CA PHE A 302 10.13 -7.78 19.00
C PHE A 302 10.58 -9.10 19.59
N VAL A 303 9.66 -10.00 19.87
CA VAL A 303 9.94 -11.32 20.44
C VAL A 303 9.65 -12.37 19.39
N SER A 304 10.67 -13.18 19.09
CA SER A 304 10.61 -14.24 18.09
C SER A 304 10.48 -15.60 18.77
N PHE A 305 9.67 -16.47 18.18
CA PHE A 305 9.43 -17.83 18.65
C PHE A 305 9.90 -18.87 17.64
N LYS A 306 10.21 -20.08 18.11
CA LYS A 306 10.59 -21.22 17.29
C LYS A 306 9.45 -21.75 16.41
N SER A 307 8.19 -21.51 16.81
CA SER A 307 7.00 -21.99 16.09
C SER A 307 5.98 -20.89 15.87
N ARG A 308 5.28 -20.96 14.72
CA ARG A 308 4.16 -20.07 14.38
C ARG A 308 3.01 -20.18 15.39
N TRP A 309 2.81 -21.38 15.92
CA TRP A 309 1.78 -21.64 16.93
C TRP A 309 2.05 -20.88 18.22
N ALA A 310 3.29 -20.92 18.73
CA ALA A 310 3.64 -20.18 19.95
C ALA A 310 3.51 -18.67 19.78
N ALA A 311 3.95 -18.13 18.62
CA ALA A 311 3.75 -16.72 18.28
C ALA A 311 2.26 -16.36 18.26
N ALA A 312 1.41 -17.22 17.68
CA ALA A 312 -0.04 -17.01 17.65
C ALA A 312 -0.68 -17.03 19.04
N VAL A 313 -0.26 -17.95 19.91
CA VAL A 313 -0.72 -18.02 21.30
C VAL A 313 -0.32 -16.75 22.04
N CYS A 314 0.95 -16.33 21.94
CA CYS A 314 1.42 -15.11 22.59
C CYS A 314 0.65 -13.87 22.10
N ALA A 315 0.49 -13.69 20.78
CA ALA A 315 -0.19 -12.53 20.22
C ALA A 315 -1.69 -12.43 20.55
N GLN A 316 -2.34 -13.53 20.94
CA GLN A 316 -3.79 -13.57 21.19
C GLN A 316 -4.16 -13.69 22.68
N THR A 317 -3.19 -13.92 23.57
CA THR A 317 -3.44 -14.14 25.00
C THR A 317 -3.02 -12.94 25.84
N GLN A 318 -3.78 -12.68 26.90
CA GLN A 318 -3.42 -11.70 27.91
C GLN A 318 -2.25 -12.25 28.75
N GLN A 319 -1.13 -11.52 28.76
CA GLN A 319 0.13 -12.00 29.35
C GLN A 319 0.21 -11.82 30.89
N THR A 320 -0.48 -10.81 31.42
CA THR A 320 -0.39 -10.38 32.83
C THR A 320 -1.76 -9.99 33.37
N ARG A 321 -1.91 -9.95 34.70
CA ARG A 321 -3.13 -9.48 35.39
C ARG A 321 -3.54 -8.08 34.98
N ASN A 322 -2.57 -7.20 34.69
CA ASN A 322 -2.87 -5.83 34.26
C ASN A 322 -3.00 -5.76 32.73
N PRO A 323 -4.18 -5.43 32.17
CA PRO A 323 -4.41 -5.37 30.74
C PRO A 323 -3.64 -4.27 30.00
N THR A 324 -2.97 -3.34 30.70
CA THR A 324 -2.23 -2.24 30.07
C THR A 324 -0.72 -2.49 29.93
N LEU A 325 -0.21 -3.57 30.53
CA LEU A 325 1.20 -3.96 30.51
C LEU A 325 1.40 -5.21 29.65
N TRP A 326 2.59 -5.36 29.08
CA TRP A 326 2.96 -6.51 28.23
C TRP A 326 1.95 -6.76 27.11
N LEU A 327 1.61 -5.70 26.38
CA LEU A 327 0.68 -5.77 25.26
C LEU A 327 1.35 -6.47 24.08
N SER A 328 0.85 -7.63 23.72
CA SER A 328 1.35 -8.45 22.61
C SER A 328 0.49 -8.28 21.36
N GLU A 329 1.12 -7.93 20.24
CA GLU A 329 0.47 -7.81 18.93
C GLU A 329 1.30 -8.51 17.86
N TRP A 330 0.67 -8.94 16.77
CA TRP A 330 1.41 -9.47 15.62
C TRP A 330 2.38 -8.42 15.08
N ALA A 331 3.66 -8.79 14.95
CA ALA A 331 4.64 -7.91 14.32
C ALA A 331 4.32 -7.77 12.83
N LEU A 332 4.32 -6.55 12.32
CA LEU A 332 4.22 -6.31 10.87
C LEU A 332 5.51 -6.77 10.18
N GLN A 333 5.40 -7.07 8.89
CA GLN A 333 6.58 -7.35 8.07
C GLN A 333 7.58 -6.18 8.15
N SER A 334 8.88 -6.49 8.13
CA SER A 334 9.96 -5.49 8.23
C SER A 334 9.83 -4.30 7.27
N ARG A 335 9.28 -4.52 6.07
CA ARG A 335 9.01 -3.47 5.07
C ARG A 335 7.73 -2.68 5.31
N GLY A 336 6.76 -3.24 6.03
CA GLY A 336 5.48 -2.61 6.38
C GLY A 336 5.51 -1.84 7.70
N MET A 337 6.58 -1.95 8.48
CA MET A 337 6.73 -1.23 9.74
C MET A 337 7.05 0.25 9.51
N TYR A 338 6.19 1.13 10.06
CA TYR A 338 6.46 2.55 10.12
C TYR A 338 7.26 2.88 11.39
N THR A 339 8.57 3.00 11.25
CA THR A 339 9.51 3.22 12.37
C THR A 339 9.53 4.66 12.90
N GLY A 340 8.64 5.55 12.44
CA GLY A 340 8.59 6.97 12.83
C GLY A 340 7.48 7.32 13.83
N THR A 341 6.61 6.36 14.15
CA THR A 341 5.44 6.53 15.04
C THR A 341 5.56 5.72 16.33
N THR A 342 6.57 4.86 16.41
CA THR A 342 6.97 4.09 17.60
C THR A 342 8.18 4.77 18.22
#